data_AF-A0A651GPI9-F1
#
_entry.id   AF-A0A651GPI9-F1
#
_cell.length_a   1.000
_cell.length_b   1.000
_cell.length_c   1.000
_cell.angle_alpha   90.00
_cell.angle_beta   90.00
_cell.angle_gamma   90.00
#
_symmetry.space_group_name_H-M   'P 1'
#
loop_
_entity.id
_entity.type
_entity.pdbx_description
1 polymer ?
#
loop_
_entity_poly.entity_id
_entity_poly.type
_entity_poly.pdbx_seq_one_letter_code
_entity_poly.pdbx_strand_id
1 'polypeptide(L)'
;METWFVYVLYSEKFGRYYTGMAQNPDRRLKEHNKGKTKSTKAFRPWEIIHKEQLNSRPEARQREKFLKSGVGREYIKGLRSLTGYLPAGRQGAPK
;
A
#
# COMPACT_ATOMS: atom_id res chain seq x y z
N MET A 1 -12.38 14.53 -16.50
CA MET A 1 -11.74 14.34 -15.17
C MET A 1 -11.01 13.01 -15.22
N GLU A 2 -9.74 12.97 -14.81
CA GLU A 2 -8.98 11.73 -14.80
C GLU A 2 -9.12 11.03 -13.44
N THR A 3 -9.55 9.77 -13.46
CA THR A 3 -9.68 8.97 -12.26
C THR A 3 -8.30 8.51 -11.78
N TRP A 4 -7.97 8.80 -10.52
CA TRP A 4 -6.75 8.35 -9.87
C TRP A 4 -7.10 7.43 -8.71
N PHE A 5 -6.23 6.48 -8.42
CA PHE A 5 -6.40 5.59 -7.28
C PHE A 5 -5.23 5.71 -6.34
N VAL A 6 -5.52 5.63 -5.05
CA VAL A 6 -4.52 5.39 -4.01
C VAL A 6 -4.68 3.95 -3.55
N TYR A 7 -3.58 3.24 -3.39
CA TYR A 7 -3.59 1.84 -2.99
C TYR A 7 -2.54 1.55 -1.93
N VAL A 8 -2.84 0.54 -1.12
CA VAL A 8 -1.90 -0.02 -0.14
C VAL A 8 -1.71 -1.49 -0.47
N LEU A 9 -0.46 -1.84 -0.69
CA LEU A 9 -0.01 -3.21 -0.82
C LEU A 9 0.56 -3.68 0.50
N TYR A 10 0.40 -4.97 0.76
CA TYR A 10 0.99 -5.65 1.88
C TYR A 10 1.70 -6.92 1.41
N SER A 11 2.86 -7.19 1.97
CA SER A 11 3.54 -8.47 1.81
C SER A 11 3.47 -9.23 3.10
N GLU A 12 2.66 -10.28 3.13
CA GLU A 12 2.49 -11.11 4.31
C GLU A 12 3.79 -11.76 4.75
N LYS A 13 4.56 -12.29 3.79
CA LYS A 13 5.84 -12.96 4.04
C LYS A 13 6.86 -12.06 4.77
N PHE A 14 6.82 -10.76 4.54
CA PHE A 14 7.82 -9.82 5.06
C PHE A 14 7.26 -8.78 6.04
N GLY A 15 5.96 -8.80 6.33
CA GLY A 15 5.33 -7.81 7.20
C GLY A 15 5.42 -6.37 6.70
N ARG A 16 5.57 -6.15 5.38
CA ARG A 16 5.82 -4.82 4.81
C ARG A 16 4.59 -4.25 4.12
N TYR A 17 4.42 -2.94 4.30
CA TYR A 17 3.42 -2.15 3.59
C TYR A 17 4.09 -1.32 2.49
N TYR A 18 3.38 -1.11 1.40
CA TYR A 18 3.74 -0.17 0.36
C TYR A 18 2.51 0.67 0.01
N THR A 19 2.65 1.99 0.04
CA THR A 19 1.57 2.91 -0.32
C THR A 19 1.97 3.68 -1.58
N GLY A 20 1.10 3.69 -2.57
CA GLY A 20 1.30 4.40 -3.81
C GLY A 20 -0.01 4.88 -4.43
N MET A 21 0.12 5.59 -5.54
CA MET A 21 -1.02 6.01 -6.36
C MET A 21 -0.77 5.69 -7.84
N ALA A 22 -1.85 5.38 -8.56
CA ALA A 22 -1.83 5.09 -10.00
C ALA A 22 -3.23 5.19 -10.60
N GLN A 23 -3.32 5.35 -11.92
CA GLN A 23 -4.60 5.24 -12.63
C GLN A 23 -5.09 3.79 -12.74
N ASN A 24 -4.17 2.81 -12.64
CA ASN A 24 -4.51 1.40 -12.67
C ASN A 24 -3.71 0.63 -11.58
N PRO A 25 -4.25 0.50 -10.35
CA PRO A 25 -3.62 -0.24 -9.25
C PRO A 25 -3.35 -1.71 -9.57
N ASP A 26 -4.23 -2.36 -10.33
CA ASP A 26 -4.15 -3.79 -10.64
C ASP A 26 -2.95 -4.10 -11.54
N ARG A 27 -2.75 -3.25 -12.57
CA ARG A 27 -1.54 -3.27 -13.39
C ARG A 27 -0.29 -3.05 -12.53
N ARG A 28 -0.30 -2.07 -11.62
CA ARG A 28 0.84 -1.80 -10.73
C ARG A 28 1.15 -2.97 -9.81
N LEU A 29 0.15 -3.62 -9.23
CA LEU A 29 0.33 -4.83 -8.42
C LEU A 29 1.07 -5.91 -9.22
N LYS A 30 0.64 -6.17 -10.46
CA LYS A 30 1.31 -7.14 -11.34
C LYS A 30 2.77 -6.74 -11.61
N GLU A 31 3.07 -5.46 -11.78
CA GLU A 31 4.44 -4.97 -11.97
C GLU A 31 5.31 -5.14 -10.72
N HIS A 32 4.76 -4.86 -9.53
CA HIS A 32 5.43 -5.11 -8.25
C HIS A 32 5.74 -6.59 -8.06
N ASN A 33 4.78 -7.48 -8.34
CA ASN A 33 4.97 -8.93 -8.25
C ASN A 33 5.89 -9.49 -9.35
N LYS A 34 5.98 -8.84 -10.51
CA LYS A 34 7.00 -9.14 -11.53
C LYS A 34 8.41 -8.63 -11.15
N GLY A 35 8.55 -7.89 -10.05
CA GLY A 35 9.85 -7.41 -9.57
C GLY A 35 10.42 -6.23 -10.37
N LYS A 36 9.58 -5.54 -11.14
CA LYS A 36 10.00 -4.39 -11.97
C LYS A 36 10.42 -3.17 -11.17
N THR A 37 10.10 -3.12 -9.88
CA THR A 37 10.45 -2.02 -8.98
C THR A 37 11.52 -2.47 -7.99
N LYS A 38 12.73 -1.88 -8.09
CA LYS A 38 13.92 -2.26 -7.30
C LYS A 38 13.66 -2.33 -5.79
N SER A 39 12.88 -1.41 -5.24
CA SER A 39 12.60 -1.33 -3.80
C SER A 39 11.53 -2.31 -3.29
N THR A 40 10.72 -2.89 -4.19
CA THR A 40 9.62 -3.79 -3.80
C THR A 40 9.83 -5.22 -4.28
N LYS A 41 10.77 -5.46 -5.21
CA LYS A 41 11.07 -6.81 -5.74
C LYS A 41 11.53 -7.81 -4.69
N ALA A 42 12.19 -7.35 -3.62
CA ALA A 42 12.69 -8.21 -2.54
C ALA A 42 11.58 -8.71 -1.62
N PHE A 43 10.45 -8.00 -1.56
CA PHE A 43 9.38 -8.23 -0.60
C PHE A 43 8.10 -8.74 -1.29
N ARG A 44 8.27 -9.56 -2.32
CA ARG A 44 7.15 -10.24 -3.01
C ARG A 44 6.83 -11.55 -2.28
N PRO A 45 5.60 -12.07 -2.35
CA PRO A 45 4.44 -11.51 -3.06
C PRO A 45 3.83 -10.31 -2.33
N TRP A 46 3.19 -9.46 -3.11
CA TRP A 46 2.37 -8.32 -2.66
C TRP A 46 0.90 -8.61 -2.94
N GLU A 47 0.04 -8.12 -2.06
CA GLU A 47 -1.42 -8.18 -2.16
C GLU A 47 -2.00 -6.79 -1.90
N ILE A 48 -3.07 -6.42 -2.61
CA ILE A 48 -3.80 -5.17 -2.34
C ILE A 48 -4.67 -5.39 -1.11
N ILE A 49 -4.42 -4.64 -0.05
CA ILE A 49 -5.27 -4.63 1.17
C ILE A 49 -6.21 -3.42 1.22
N HIS A 50 -5.94 -2.41 0.39
CA HIS A 50 -6.74 -1.18 0.35
C HIS A 50 -6.62 -0.51 -1.01
N LYS A 51 -7.74 0.00 -1.54
CA LYS A 51 -7.79 0.82 -2.75
C LYS A 51 -8.90 1.86 -2.65
N GLU A 52 -8.60 3.09 -3.00
CA GLU A 52 -9.54 4.23 -2.99
C GLU A 52 -9.50 4.93 -4.34
N GLN A 53 -10.68 5.22 -4.90
CA GLN A 53 -10.84 5.98 -6.14
C GLN A 53 -11.04 7.46 -5.84
N LEU A 54 -10.22 8.32 -6.44
CA LEU A 54 -10.31 9.77 -6.31
C LEU A 54 -10.47 10.44 -7.69
N ASN A 55 -11.04 11.65 -7.68
CA ASN A 55 -11.45 12.36 -8.89
C ASN A 55 -10.30 13.14 -9.57
N SER A 56 -9.18 13.29 -8.87
CA SER A 56 -8.04 14.06 -9.38
C SER A 56 -6.70 13.57 -8.82
N ARG A 57 -5.62 13.86 -9.56
CA ARG A 57 -4.24 13.56 -9.13
C ARG A 57 -3.84 14.31 -7.84
N PRO A 58 -4.17 15.60 -7.65
CA PRO A 58 -3.85 16.32 -6.41
C PRO A 58 -4.52 15.70 -5.18
N GLU A 59 -5.80 15.32 -5.27
CA GLU A 59 -6.49 14.60 -4.20
C GLU A 59 -5.81 13.27 -3.90
N ALA A 60 -5.48 12.50 -4.94
CA ALA A 60 -4.81 11.21 -4.76
C ALA A 60 -3.45 11.38 -4.06
N ARG A 61 -2.71 12.43 -4.40
CA ARG A 61 -1.44 12.76 -3.75
C ARG A 61 -1.62 13.19 -2.29
N GLN A 62 -2.65 13.98 -1.97
CA GLN A 62 -2.94 14.38 -0.60
C GLN A 62 -3.33 13.17 0.26
N ARG A 63 -4.15 12.27 -0.29
CA ARG A 63 -4.54 11.02 0.35
C ARG A 63 -3.35 10.08 0.54
N GLU A 64 -2.50 9.91 -0.47
CA GLU A 64 -1.25 9.15 -0.35
C GLU A 64 -0.35 9.69 0.76
N LYS A 65 -0.20 11.03 0.85
CA LYS A 65 0.57 11.68 1.91
C LYS A 65 -0.03 11.42 3.29
N PHE A 66 -1.36 11.49 3.41
CA PHE A 66 -2.06 11.14 4.64
C PHE A 66 -1.80 9.69 5.04
N LEU A 67 -1.97 8.73 4.12
CA LEU A 67 -1.74 7.30 4.39
C LEU A 67 -0.28 7.00 4.80
N LYS A 68 0.68 7.79 4.32
CA LYS A 68 2.10 7.68 4.71
C LYS A 68 2.44 8.32 6.06
N SER A 69 1.54 9.14 6.63
CA SER A 69 1.69 9.78 7.94
C SER A 69 1.57 8.79 9.10
N GLY A 70 1.88 9.21 10.33
CA GLY A 70 1.74 8.37 11.52
C GLY A 70 0.30 7.85 11.70
N VAL A 71 -0.67 8.77 11.66
CA VAL A 71 -2.11 8.44 11.77
C VAL A 71 -2.57 7.55 10.61
N GLY A 72 -2.12 7.84 9.39
CA GLY A 72 -2.44 7.02 8.22
C GLY A 72 -1.91 5.59 8.32
N ARG A 73 -0.72 5.39 8.90
CA ARG A 73 -0.16 4.04 9.13
C ARG A 73 -0.94 3.27 10.20
N GLU A 74 -1.46 3.95 11.22
CA GLU A 74 -2.34 3.32 12.22
C GLU A 74 -3.67 2.89 11.59
N TYR A 75 -4.25 3.74 10.73
CA TYR A 75 -5.43 3.41 9.93
C TYR A 75 -5.20 2.15 9.06
N ILE A 76 -4.07 2.09 8.34
CA ILE A 76 -3.71 0.93 7.50
C ILE A 76 -3.60 -0.37 8.32
N LYS A 77 -3.02 -0.31 9.53
CA LYS A 77 -2.95 -1.49 10.41
C LYS A 77 -4.33 -1.96 10.84
N GLY A 78 -5.24 -1.03 11.12
CA GLY A 78 -6.63 -1.33 11.44
C GLY A 78 -7.38 -2.05 10.32
N LEU A 79 -7.10 -1.69 9.05
CA LEU A 79 -7.69 -2.39 7.89
C LEU A 79 -7.33 -3.88 7.89
N ARG A 80 -6.10 -4.23 8.27
CA ARG A 80 -5.65 -5.63 8.33
C ARG A 80 -6.44 -6.43 9.37
N SER A 81 -6.68 -5.83 10.54
CA SER A 81 -7.51 -6.44 11.59
C SER A 81 -8.95 -6.69 11.12
N LEU A 82 -9.51 -5.80 10.30
CA LEU A 82 -10.88 -5.94 9.77
C LEU A 82 -10.99 -7.00 8.66
N THR A 83 -9.92 -7.24 7.89
CA THR A 83 -9.89 -8.25 6.83
C THR A 83 -9.54 -9.65 7.33
N GLY A 84 -9.50 -9.87 8.66
CA GLY A 84 -9.16 -11.17 9.27
C GLY A 84 -7.66 -11.46 9.31
N TYR A 85 -6.83 -10.52 8.88
CA TYR A 85 -5.38 -10.66 8.94
C TYR A 85 -4.86 -10.09 10.29
N LEU A 86 -4.26 -10.93 11.12
CA LEU A 86 -3.69 -10.48 12.41
C LEU A 86 -2.51 -9.54 12.16
N PRO A 87 -2.38 -8.37 12.81
CA PRO A 87 -1.24 -7.48 12.61
C PRO A 87 0.07 -8.23 12.91
N ALA A 88 0.97 -8.32 11.93
CA ALA A 88 2.28 -8.91 12.13
C ALA A 88 2.99 -8.02 13.17
N GLY A 89 3.36 -8.62 14.30
CA GLY A 89 4.04 -7.93 15.39
C GLY A 89 5.19 -7.08 14.83
N ARG A 90 5.28 -5.83 15.29
CA ARG A 90 6.33 -4.88 14.88
C ARG A 90 7.69 -5.53 15.15
N GLN A 91 8.33 -6.11 14.14
CA GLN A 91 9.78 -6.29 14.18
C GLN A 91 10.37 -4.90 13.93
N GLY A 92 10.86 -4.30 15.02
CA GLY A 92 11.52 -3.01 15.00
C GLY A 92 12.60 -2.99 13.92
N ALA A 93 12.69 -1.87 13.21
CA ALA A 93 13.83 -1.62 12.35
C ALA A 93 15.11 -1.71 13.20
N PRO A 94 16.12 -2.52 12.84
CA PRO A 94 17.41 -2.44 13.50
C PRO A 94 17.96 -1.02 13.30
N LYS A 95 18.46 -0.43 14.41
CA LYS A 95 19.23 0.81 14.39
C LYS A 95 20.53 0.63 13.62
#